data_AF-A0A2E2PGY9-F1
#
_entry.id   AF-A0A2E2PGY9-F1
#
_cell.length_a   1.000
_cell.length_b   1.000
_cell.length_c   1.000
_cell.angle_alpha   90.00
_cell.angle_beta   90.00
_cell.angle_gamma   90.00
#
_symmetry.space_group_name_H-M   'P 1'
#
loop_
_entity.id
_entity.type
_entity.pdbx_description
1 polymer ?
#
loop_
_entity_poly.entity_id
_entity_poly.type
_entity_poly.pdbx_seq_one_letter_code
_entity_poly.pdbx_strand_id
1 'polypeptide(L)'
;MENKTEAQKIRELGDRLMKIHEGDMDDYGLGDHGRELDRDEPAYNPDAKGDKFSLVDQLAKAIDSRGNPNPIDTVTTRDGSEIKITMDQAANLMKLLKREPANFTDREEKDEFRKEIETKVGLVPFLDMTDGQSMQNLYVKKYMSDTTKMAIQNKRRGMPE
;
A
#
# COMPACT_ATOMS: atom_id res chain seq x y z
N MET A 1 -38.83 -5.37 31.52
CA MET A 1 -37.78 -5.16 30.49
C MET A 1 -38.27 -5.87 29.24
N GLU A 2 -38.77 -5.13 28.26
CA GLU A 2 -39.26 -5.73 27.01
C GLU A 2 -38.08 -6.22 26.19
N ASN A 3 -38.00 -7.54 25.99
CA ASN A 3 -37.01 -8.15 25.12
C ASN A 3 -37.38 -7.84 23.68
N LYS A 4 -36.52 -7.07 23.00
CA LYS A 4 -36.66 -6.80 21.56
C LYS A 4 -36.72 -8.13 20.80
N THR A 5 -37.71 -8.25 19.92
CA THR A 5 -37.85 -9.42 19.04
C THR A 5 -36.68 -9.50 18.07
N GLU A 6 -36.35 -10.71 17.61
CA GLU A 6 -35.26 -10.93 16.64
C GLU A 6 -35.46 -10.10 15.35
N ALA A 7 -36.71 -9.90 14.93
CA ALA A 7 -37.04 -9.05 13.79
C ALA A 7 -36.70 -7.56 14.01
N GLN A 8 -36.82 -7.06 15.24
CA GLN A 8 -36.43 -5.68 15.59
C GLN A 8 -34.91 -5.52 15.61
N LYS A 9 -34.18 -6.54 16.07
CA LYS A 9 -32.70 -6.54 16.04
C LYS A 9 -32.17 -6.56 14.61
N ILE A 10 -32.78 -7.35 13.73
CA ILE A 10 -32.40 -7.43 12.30
C ILE A 10 -32.66 -6.09 11.59
N ARG A 11 -33.77 -5.40 11.87
CA ARG A 11 -34.03 -4.06 11.34
C ARG A 11 -33.03 -3.02 11.84
N GLU A 12 -32.75 -2.99 13.15
CA GLU A 12 -31.74 -2.06 13.70
C GLU A 12 -30.35 -2.29 13.12
N LEU A 13 -29.99 -3.55 12.82
CA LEU A 13 -28.73 -3.89 12.19
C LEU A 13 -28.70 -3.43 10.72
N GLY A 14 -29.80 -3.62 9.98
CA GLY A 14 -29.93 -3.14 8.60
C GLY A 14 -29.81 -1.62 8.49
N ASP A 15 -30.47 -0.88 9.39
CA ASP A 15 -30.40 0.58 9.43
C ASP A 15 -29.00 1.08 9.80
N ARG A 16 -28.28 0.39 10.70
CA ARG A 16 -26.88 0.70 11.04
C ARG A 16 -25.92 0.46 9.87
N LEU A 17 -26.12 -0.61 9.11
CA LEU A 17 -25.28 -0.95 7.95
C LEU A 17 -25.52 0.03 6.79
N MET A 18 -26.77 0.43 6.53
CA MET A 18 -27.09 1.46 5.54
C MET A 18 -26.45 2.82 5.90
N LYS A 19 -26.37 3.15 7.19
CA LYS A 19 -25.75 4.40 7.66
C LYS A 19 -24.22 4.44 7.50
N ILE A 20 -23.57 3.29 7.31
CA ILE A 20 -22.12 3.20 7.12
C ILE A 20 -21.74 3.37 5.63
N HIS A 21 -22.69 3.29 4.69
CA HIS A 21 -22.37 3.20 3.27
C HIS A 21 -22.40 4.52 2.47
N GLU A 22 -22.69 5.68 3.08
CA GLU A 22 -22.80 6.96 2.34
C GLU A 22 -21.95 8.10 2.92
N GLY A 23 -20.98 7.80 3.80
CA GLY A 23 -20.26 8.82 4.57
C GLY A 23 -18.93 9.32 4.01
N ASP A 24 -18.03 8.46 3.53
CA ASP A 24 -16.61 8.83 3.38
C ASP A 24 -15.89 8.10 2.22
N MET A 25 -16.50 8.02 1.03
CA MET A 25 -15.81 7.55 -0.19
C MET A 25 -15.36 8.70 -1.13
N ASP A 26 -15.45 9.95 -0.68
CA ASP A 26 -14.95 11.12 -1.43
C ASP A 26 -13.51 11.52 -1.07
N ASP A 27 -12.90 10.91 -0.04
CA ASP A 27 -11.55 11.29 0.41
C ASP A 27 -10.59 10.10 0.50
N TYR A 28 -10.33 9.50 -0.67
CA TYR A 28 -9.14 8.65 -0.84
C TYR A 28 -7.83 9.46 -0.81
N GLY A 29 -7.79 10.73 -0.35
CA GLY A 29 -6.55 11.50 -0.19
C GLY A 29 -5.73 11.69 -1.48
N LEU A 30 -6.30 11.35 -2.65
CA LEU A 30 -5.63 11.36 -3.95
C LEU A 30 -5.81 12.70 -4.69
N GLY A 31 -6.53 13.66 -4.10
CA GLY A 31 -6.89 14.92 -4.75
C GLY A 31 -5.76 15.96 -4.85
N ASP A 32 -4.69 15.83 -4.07
CA ASP A 32 -3.60 16.83 -4.04
C ASP A 32 -2.22 16.28 -4.47
N HIS A 33 -2.11 14.98 -4.78
CA HIS A 33 -0.87 14.40 -5.30
C HIS A 33 -0.66 14.76 -6.78
N GLY A 34 0.00 15.89 -7.02
CA GLY A 34 0.38 16.35 -8.36
C GLY A 34 0.93 17.77 -8.42
N ARG A 35 0.70 18.61 -7.40
CA ARG A 35 1.21 19.99 -7.36
C ARG A 35 2.68 20.11 -6.95
N GLU A 36 3.31 19.00 -6.56
CA GLU A 36 4.69 18.99 -6.06
C GLU A 36 5.74 18.77 -7.17
N LEU A 37 5.29 18.46 -8.40
CA LEU A 37 6.15 18.10 -9.53
C LEU A 37 6.83 19.31 -10.21
N ASP A 38 6.48 20.54 -9.83
CA ASP A 38 7.08 21.77 -10.38
C ASP A 38 8.30 22.28 -9.57
N ARG A 39 8.76 21.53 -8.57
CA ARG A 39 9.93 21.92 -7.77
C ARG A 39 11.04 20.90 -7.89
N ASP A 40 12.21 21.37 -8.32
CA ASP A 40 13.48 20.65 -8.21
C ASP A 40 13.74 20.36 -6.74
N GLU A 41 13.28 19.20 -6.27
CA GLU A 41 13.32 18.85 -4.85
C GLU A 41 14.72 18.35 -4.47
N PRO A 42 15.37 18.93 -3.45
CA PRO A 42 16.65 18.43 -2.96
C PRO A 42 16.48 17.02 -2.36
N ALA A 43 17.58 16.27 -2.30
CA ALA A 43 17.65 14.94 -1.69
C ALA A 43 16.94 14.89 -0.32
N TYR A 44 16.24 13.78 -0.05
CA TYR A 44 15.45 13.59 1.17
C TYR A 44 16.29 13.89 2.42
N ASN A 45 15.85 14.85 3.23
CA ASN A 45 16.48 15.22 4.49
C ASN A 45 15.55 14.83 5.65
N PRO A 46 15.90 13.81 6.45
CA PRO A 46 15.06 13.34 7.57
C PRO A 46 14.89 14.39 8.69
N ASP A 47 15.69 15.45 8.72
CA ASP A 47 15.60 16.55 9.69
C ASP A 47 14.80 17.77 9.17
N ALA A 48 14.24 17.70 7.95
CA ALA A 48 13.44 18.78 7.40
C ALA A 48 12.08 18.92 8.12
N LYS A 49 11.71 20.14 8.50
CA LYS A 49 10.38 20.43 9.07
C LYS A 49 9.29 20.15 8.03
N GLY A 50 8.58 19.04 8.23
CA GLY A 50 7.59 18.50 7.29
C GLY A 50 8.14 17.21 6.69
N ASP A 51 7.85 16.08 7.33
CA ASP A 51 8.26 14.75 6.87
C ASP A 51 7.55 14.42 5.55
N LYS A 52 8.16 14.83 4.44
CA LYS A 52 7.70 14.52 3.08
C LYS A 52 8.14 13.13 2.61
N PHE A 53 8.55 12.27 3.54
CA PHE A 53 9.01 10.94 3.17
C PHE A 53 7.86 10.14 2.57
N SER A 54 8.00 9.81 1.29
CA SER A 54 7.08 8.91 0.61
C SER A 54 7.87 8.02 -0.34
N LEU A 55 8.12 6.79 0.10
CA LEU A 55 8.73 5.78 -0.77
C LEU A 55 7.86 5.53 -2.02
N VAL A 56 6.53 5.61 -1.88
CA VAL A 56 5.58 5.48 -3.00
C VAL A 56 5.86 6.51 -4.08
N ASP A 57 6.05 7.77 -3.70
CA ASP A 57 6.31 8.86 -4.65
C ASP A 57 7.69 8.71 -5.31
N GLN A 58 8.70 8.27 -4.55
CA GLN A 58 10.02 7.98 -5.10
C GLN A 58 9.98 6.84 -6.12
N LEU A 59 9.25 5.74 -5.83
CA LEU A 59 9.06 4.64 -6.76
C LEU A 59 8.29 5.09 -8.02
N ALA A 60 7.27 5.94 -7.86
CA ALA A 60 6.51 6.49 -8.97
C ALA A 60 7.39 7.37 -9.88
N LYS A 61 8.20 8.27 -9.30
CA LYS A 61 9.17 9.10 -10.01
C LYS A 61 10.21 8.24 -10.75
N ALA A 62 10.71 7.17 -10.13
CA ALA A 62 11.61 6.22 -10.79
C ALA A 62 10.96 5.60 -12.04
N ILE A 63 9.75 5.05 -11.92
CA ILE A 63 9.02 4.45 -13.05
C ILE A 63 8.76 5.45 -14.17
N ASP A 64 8.33 6.68 -13.82
CA ASP A 64 8.02 7.74 -14.79
C ASP A 64 9.29 8.21 -15.54
N SER A 65 10.43 8.24 -14.85
CA SER A 65 11.72 8.63 -15.43
C SER A 65 12.30 7.62 -16.44
N ARG A 66 11.65 6.47 -16.67
CA ARG A 66 12.10 5.43 -17.62
C ARG A 66 12.29 5.97 -19.05
N GLY A 67 11.54 6.99 -19.44
CA GLY A 67 11.64 7.64 -20.75
C GLY A 67 12.66 8.77 -20.83
N ASN A 68 13.26 9.16 -19.70
CA ASN A 68 14.19 10.30 -19.64
C ASN A 68 15.62 9.88 -20.00
N PRO A 69 16.44 10.80 -20.55
CA PRO A 69 17.84 10.54 -20.85
C PRO A 69 18.68 10.23 -19.59
N ASN A 70 18.23 10.70 -18.42
CA ASN A 70 18.80 10.39 -17.12
C ASN A 70 17.70 9.78 -16.22
N PRO A 71 17.49 8.45 -16.26
CA PRO A 71 16.51 7.79 -15.41
C PRO A 71 16.91 7.84 -13.94
N ILE A 72 15.93 8.00 -13.06
CA ILE A 72 16.10 7.90 -11.62
C ILE A 72 16.15 6.40 -11.28
N ASP A 73 17.30 5.95 -10.79
CA ASP A 73 17.57 4.55 -10.45
C ASP A 73 17.89 4.36 -8.96
N THR A 74 17.60 5.36 -8.13
CA THR A 74 17.84 5.34 -6.69
C THR A 74 16.60 5.77 -5.91
N VAL A 75 16.43 5.19 -4.72
CA VAL A 75 15.47 5.63 -3.72
C VAL A 75 16.17 5.82 -2.40
N THR A 76 15.75 6.82 -1.65
CA THR A 76 16.19 7.06 -0.28
C THR A 76 15.18 6.44 0.67
N THR A 77 15.65 5.67 1.66
CA THR A 77 14.86 5.13 2.74
C THR A 77 14.78 6.12 3.91
N ARG A 78 13.84 5.90 4.82
CA ARG A 78 13.59 6.77 5.98
C ARG A 78 14.76 6.79 6.96
N ASP A 79 15.56 5.72 7.00
CA ASP A 79 16.83 5.66 7.72
C ASP A 79 17.97 6.44 7.02
N GLY A 80 17.68 7.14 5.92
CA GLY A 80 18.64 7.96 5.17
C GLY A 80 19.54 7.16 4.22
N SER A 81 19.26 5.87 4.01
CA SER A 81 20.04 5.04 3.10
C SER A 81 19.58 5.22 1.65
N GLU A 82 20.51 5.49 0.75
CA GLU A 82 20.25 5.45 -0.69
C GLU A 82 20.41 4.03 -1.22
N ILE A 83 19.42 3.55 -1.95
CA ILE A 83 19.37 2.19 -2.49
C ILE A 83 19.09 2.25 -3.98
N LYS A 84 19.96 1.60 -4.75
CA LYS A 84 19.79 1.45 -6.19
C LYS A 84 18.65 0.47 -6.49
N ILE A 85 17.78 0.86 -7.39
CA ILE A 85 16.62 0.09 -7.83
C ILE A 85 16.57 0.02 -9.35
N THR A 86 16.07 -1.09 -9.87
CA THR A 86 15.72 -1.21 -11.29
C THR A 86 14.27 -0.79 -11.51
N MET A 87 13.95 -0.38 -12.74
CA MET A 87 12.59 -0.01 -13.13
C MET A 87 11.58 -1.14 -12.91
N ASP A 88 11.99 -2.38 -13.17
CA ASP A 88 11.12 -3.54 -12.98
C ASP A 88 10.89 -3.82 -11.49
N GLN A 89 11.91 -3.68 -10.64
CA GLN A 89 11.75 -3.77 -9.18
C GLN A 89 10.82 -2.67 -8.67
N ALA A 90 10.96 -1.44 -9.15
CA ALA A 90 10.10 -0.33 -8.78
C ALA A 90 8.64 -0.59 -9.15
N ALA A 91 8.40 -1.05 -10.40
CA ALA A 91 7.07 -1.39 -10.88
C ALA A 91 6.44 -2.54 -10.07
N ASN A 92 7.22 -3.56 -9.71
CA ASN A 92 6.72 -4.69 -8.92
C ASN A 92 6.40 -4.28 -7.48
N LEU A 93 7.26 -3.51 -6.82
CA LEU A 93 6.99 -2.94 -5.50
C LEU A 93 5.73 -2.05 -5.52
N MET A 94 5.59 -1.21 -6.54
CA MET A 94 4.42 -0.34 -6.68
C MET A 94 3.13 -1.15 -6.85
N LYS A 95 3.15 -2.27 -7.58
CA LYS A 95 1.99 -3.17 -7.69
C LYS A 95 1.58 -3.74 -6.33
N LEU A 96 2.55 -4.16 -5.50
CA LEU A 96 2.27 -4.66 -4.15
C LEU A 96 1.67 -3.57 -3.25
N LEU A 97 2.21 -2.35 -3.33
CA LEU A 97 1.72 -1.19 -2.56
C LEU A 97 0.36 -0.68 -3.04
N LYS A 98 0.02 -0.78 -4.33
CA LYS A 98 -1.29 -0.35 -4.87
C LYS A 98 -2.37 -1.42 -4.81
N ARG A 99 -2.02 -2.67 -4.50
CA ARG A 99 -2.99 -3.77 -4.41
C ARG A 99 -4.10 -3.44 -3.41
N GLU A 100 -5.35 -3.64 -3.81
CA GLU A 100 -6.48 -3.50 -2.89
C GLU A 100 -6.47 -4.62 -1.84
N PRO A 101 -6.70 -4.28 -0.55
CA PRO A 101 -6.84 -5.28 0.49
C PRO A 101 -8.09 -6.13 0.25
N ALA A 102 -8.01 -7.42 0.55
CA ALA A 102 -9.12 -8.36 0.41
C ALA A 102 -10.09 -8.28 1.60
N ASN A 103 -9.58 -8.02 2.80
CA ASN A 103 -10.34 -7.90 4.04
C ASN A 103 -9.62 -6.95 5.01
N PHE A 104 -10.11 -6.83 6.25
CA PHE A 104 -9.51 -5.98 7.27
C PHE A 104 -8.09 -6.41 7.67
N THR A 105 -7.88 -7.71 7.88
CA THR A 105 -6.57 -8.27 8.25
C THR A 105 -5.50 -7.95 7.20
N ASP A 106 -5.85 -8.10 5.92
CA ASP A 106 -4.98 -7.78 4.79
C ASP A 106 -4.62 -6.29 4.71
N ARG A 107 -5.49 -5.40 5.20
CA ARG A 107 -5.18 -3.97 5.32
C ARG A 107 -4.10 -3.73 6.37
N GLU A 108 -4.19 -4.37 7.53
CA GLU A 108 -3.18 -4.26 8.60
C GLU A 108 -1.82 -4.82 8.14
N GLU A 109 -1.82 -6.00 7.53
CA GLU A 109 -0.62 -6.64 6.97
C GLU A 109 0.05 -5.78 5.88
N LYS A 110 -0.76 -5.07 5.08
CA LYS A 110 -0.25 -4.12 4.07
C LYS A 110 0.33 -2.85 4.69
N ASP A 111 -0.26 -2.34 5.76
CA ASP A 111 0.28 -1.19 6.49
C ASP A 111 1.61 -1.53 7.18
N GLU A 112 1.76 -2.74 7.70
CA GLU A 112 3.03 -3.26 8.21
C GLU A 112 4.08 -3.33 7.11
N PHE A 113 3.74 -3.94 5.97
CA PHE A 113 4.62 -3.99 4.80
C PHE A 113 5.07 -2.58 4.38
N ARG A 114 4.12 -1.63 4.26
CA ARG A 114 4.42 -0.24 3.87
C ARG A 114 5.46 0.37 4.79
N LYS A 115 5.28 0.25 6.12
CA LYS A 115 6.21 0.78 7.12
C LYS A 115 7.59 0.11 7.05
N GLU A 116 7.63 -1.19 6.86
CA GLU A 116 8.90 -1.92 6.90
C GLU A 116 9.78 -1.59 5.70
N ILE A 117 9.20 -1.51 4.50
CA ILE A 117 9.96 -1.14 3.29
C ILE A 117 10.41 0.32 3.27
N GLU A 118 9.90 1.18 4.16
CA GLU A 118 10.46 2.53 4.34
C GLU A 118 11.88 2.47 4.90
N THR A 119 12.32 1.33 5.43
CA THR A 119 13.67 1.13 5.95
C THR A 119 14.52 0.29 5.01
N LYS A 120 15.84 0.48 5.04
CA LYS A 120 16.77 -0.36 4.27
C LYS A 120 16.61 -1.84 4.54
N VAL A 121 16.44 -2.22 5.81
CA VAL A 121 16.33 -3.63 6.24
C VAL A 121 15.08 -4.30 5.66
N GLY A 122 13.97 -3.57 5.58
CA GLY A 122 12.74 -4.07 4.98
C GLY A 122 12.75 -4.06 3.45
N LEU A 123 13.39 -3.06 2.83
CA LEU A 123 13.38 -2.87 1.38
C LEU A 123 14.35 -3.80 0.63
N VAL A 124 15.58 -3.96 1.14
CA VAL A 124 16.63 -4.76 0.46
C VAL A 124 16.17 -6.19 0.12
N PRO A 125 15.52 -6.95 1.02
CA PRO A 125 15.06 -8.30 0.70
C PRO A 125 14.10 -8.38 -0.50
N PHE A 126 13.30 -7.33 -0.73
CA PHE A 126 12.43 -7.25 -1.90
C PHE A 126 13.21 -6.94 -3.16
N LEU A 127 14.22 -6.08 -3.06
CA LEU A 127 15.09 -5.72 -4.18
C LEU A 127 16.06 -6.84 -4.56
N ASP A 128 16.43 -7.73 -3.62
CA ASP A 128 17.25 -8.91 -3.92
C ASP A 128 16.49 -9.94 -4.79
N MET A 129 15.17 -9.82 -4.93
CA MET A 129 14.38 -10.69 -5.80
C MET A 129 14.56 -10.25 -7.26
N THR A 130 15.01 -11.19 -8.09
CA THR A 130 15.28 -10.98 -9.53
C THR A 130 14.03 -10.83 -10.38
N ASP A 131 12.88 -11.30 -9.89
CA ASP A 131 11.63 -11.32 -10.64
C ASP A 131 10.43 -10.94 -9.76
N GLY A 132 9.39 -10.42 -10.41
CA GLY A 132 8.18 -9.95 -9.73
C GLY A 132 7.40 -11.06 -9.01
N GLN A 133 7.52 -12.31 -9.46
CA GLN A 133 6.82 -13.43 -8.83
C GLN A 133 7.50 -13.83 -7.51
N SER A 134 8.83 -13.87 -7.48
CA SER A 134 9.61 -14.07 -6.25
C SER A 134 9.37 -12.95 -5.24
N MET A 135 9.28 -11.69 -5.71
CA MET A 135 8.94 -10.54 -4.87
C MET A 135 7.52 -10.67 -4.28
N GLN A 136 6.54 -11.08 -5.08
CA GLN A 136 5.19 -11.33 -4.61
C GLN A 136 5.13 -12.49 -3.62
N ASN A 137 5.86 -13.58 -3.89
CA ASN A 137 5.94 -14.73 -2.99
C ASN A 137 6.55 -14.35 -1.64
N LEU A 138 7.58 -13.49 -1.63
CA LEU A 138 8.17 -12.96 -0.41
C LEU A 138 7.13 -12.14 0.39
N TYR A 139 6.38 -11.26 -0.28
CA TYR A 139 5.29 -10.50 0.34
C TYR A 139 4.24 -11.43 0.97
N VAL A 140 3.74 -12.41 0.21
CA VAL A 140 2.74 -13.38 0.70
C VAL A 140 3.29 -14.18 1.88
N LYS A 141 4.55 -14.61 1.82
CA LYS A 141 5.17 -15.41 2.88
C LYS A 141 5.37 -14.61 4.18
N LYS A 142 5.74 -13.34 4.06
CA LYS A 142 6.15 -12.51 5.19
C LYS A 142 4.99 -11.79 5.86
N TYR A 143 4.00 -11.35 5.07
CA TYR A 143 2.91 -10.51 5.56
C TYR A 143 1.54 -11.15 5.49
N MET A 144 1.25 -12.05 4.53
CA MET A 144 -0.11 -12.61 4.43
C MET A 144 -0.34 -13.80 5.38
N SER A 145 -1.30 -13.63 6.28
CA SER A 145 -1.86 -14.70 7.09
C SER A 145 -2.72 -15.67 6.27
N ASP A 146 -3.04 -16.82 6.84
CA ASP A 146 -3.93 -17.80 6.20
C ASP A 146 -5.35 -17.24 6.04
N THR A 147 -5.80 -16.38 6.95
CA THR A 147 -7.06 -15.64 6.83
C THR A 147 -7.09 -14.78 5.57
N THR A 148 -6.03 -14.01 5.32
CA THR A 148 -5.89 -13.20 4.10
C THR A 148 -5.85 -14.06 2.84
N LYS A 149 -5.09 -15.16 2.86
CA LYS A 149 -5.01 -16.10 1.72
C LYS A 149 -6.37 -16.72 1.40
N MET A 150 -7.14 -17.11 2.42
CA MET A 150 -8.49 -17.65 2.26
C MET A 150 -9.45 -16.59 1.71
N ALA A 151 -9.42 -15.36 2.20
CA ALA A 151 -10.26 -14.27 1.70
C ALA A 151 -9.98 -13.98 0.21
N ILE A 152 -8.71 -13.93 -0.19
CA ILE A 152 -8.31 -13.80 -1.61
C ILE A 152 -8.84 -14.98 -2.43
N GLN A 153 -8.77 -16.20 -1.90
CA GLN A 153 -9.27 -17.39 -2.58
C GLN A 153 -10.81 -17.38 -2.73
N ASN A 154 -11.54 -16.94 -1.71
CA ASN A 154 -12.99 -16.83 -1.73
C ASN A 154 -13.45 -15.76 -2.73
N LYS A 155 -12.79 -14.60 -2.74
CA LYS A 155 -13.01 -13.53 -3.73
C LYS A 155 -12.80 -14.02 -5.16
N ARG A 156 -11.74 -14.81 -5.41
CA ARG A 156 -11.48 -15.43 -6.73
C ARG A 156 -12.51 -16.48 -7.14
N ARG A 157 -13.15 -17.13 -6.16
CA ARG A 157 -14.21 -18.12 -6.37
C ARG A 157 -15.59 -17.51 -6.49
N GLY A 158 -15.72 -16.18 -6.35
CA GLY A 158 -17.02 -15.50 -6.35
C GLY A 158 -17.91 -15.89 -5.17
N MET A 159 -17.30 -16.36 -4.07
CA MET A 159 -18.04 -16.73 -2.85
C MET A 159 -18.05 -15.52 -1.91
N PRO A 160 -19.23 -15.06 -1.45
CA PRO A 160 -19.30 -14.01 -0.44
C PRO A 160 -18.75 -14.51 0.90
N GLU A 161 -18.10 -13.60 1.64
CA GLU A 161 -17.67 -13.80 3.03
C GLU A 161 -18.85 -13.85 4.00
#